data_AF-A0A1G7HEK8-F1
#
_entry.id   AF-A0A1G7HEK8-F1
#
_cell.length_a   1.000
_cell.length_b   1.000
_cell.length_c   1.000
_cell.angle_alpha   90.00
_cell.angle_beta   90.00
_cell.angle_gamma   90.00
#
_symmetry.space_group_name_H-M   'P 1'
#
loop_
_entity.id
_entity.type
_entity.pdbx_description
1 polymer ?
#
loop_
_entity_poly.entity_id
_entity_poly.type
_entity_poly.pdbx_seq_one_letter_code
_entity_poly.pdbx_strand_id
1 'polypeptide(L)'
;MELFTKLRSRLSLILLTCCIVLSACSSNVTSNTTTSTTNGESYKAGTYTGSAEGKNGEMSVEVTFSDTEITSIEVKQGSETEGLAHPALEKIPASIVEGQSLAVDVISGATVTSNAIIDAVADCIQQAGGDVEKLRTKAIVKNGVNEEITTEVVVVGGGASGSAAALKASENGAKVIVIETTASPAEQGTMAGGMFATNSSEQVEKGETVDPQ
;
A
#
# COMPACT_ATOMS: atom_id res chain seq x y z
N MET A 1 -39.28 8.19 32.53
CA MET A 1 -39.77 7.58 31.27
C MET A 1 -39.92 8.60 30.13
N GLU A 2 -40.33 9.85 30.42
CA GLU A 2 -40.44 10.97 29.46
C GLU A 2 -39.14 11.42 28.75
N LEU A 3 -37.98 11.26 29.39
CA LEU A 3 -36.69 11.74 28.85
C LEU A 3 -36.17 10.85 27.70
N PHE A 4 -36.44 9.54 27.77
CA PHE A 4 -36.01 8.56 26.77
C PHE A 4 -36.86 8.62 25.49
N THR A 5 -38.12 9.02 25.59
CA THR A 5 -39.01 9.18 24.44
C THR A 5 -38.64 10.42 23.61
N LYS A 6 -38.24 11.52 24.28
CA LYS A 6 -37.77 12.75 23.61
C LYS A 6 -36.43 12.57 22.90
N LEU A 7 -35.53 11.73 23.44
CA LEU A 7 -34.23 11.43 22.82
C LEU A 7 -34.39 10.58 21.54
N ARG A 8 -35.33 9.63 21.52
CA ARG A 8 -35.64 8.81 20.34
C ARG A 8 -36.30 9.61 19.20
N SER A 9 -37.17 10.56 19.53
CA SER A 9 -37.80 11.45 18.54
C SER A 9 -36.79 12.41 17.89
N ARG A 10 -35.78 12.89 18.63
CA ARG A 10 -34.73 13.77 18.09
C ARG A 10 -33.63 13.01 17.36
N LEU A 11 -33.33 11.77 17.75
CA LEU A 11 -32.36 10.93 17.04
C LEU A 11 -32.91 10.45 15.68
N SER A 12 -34.23 10.25 15.57
CA SER A 12 -34.88 9.93 14.28
C SER A 12 -34.95 11.11 13.31
N LEU A 13 -34.86 12.36 13.79
CA LEU A 13 -34.88 13.56 12.95
C LEU A 13 -33.46 13.94 12.44
N ILE A 14 -32.43 13.56 13.20
CA ILE A 14 -31.01 13.77 12.85
C ILE A 14 -30.50 12.67 11.90
N LEU A 15 -31.05 11.45 11.97
CA LEU A 15 -30.67 10.36 11.06
C LEU A 15 -31.36 10.45 9.67
N LEU A 16 -32.51 11.14 9.57
CA LEU A 16 -33.25 11.30 8.30
C LEU A 16 -32.79 12.52 7.47
N THR A 17 -32.01 13.42 8.07
CA THR A 17 -31.44 14.62 7.39
C THR A 17 -30.04 14.38 6.82
N CYS A 18 -29.44 13.21 7.06
CA CYS A 18 -28.14 12.81 6.51
C CYS A 18 -28.24 12.07 5.15
N CYS A 19 -29.46 11.71 4.71
CA CYS A 19 -29.67 10.90 3.49
C CYS A 19 -30.11 11.69 2.24
N ILE A 20 -30.14 13.03 2.25
CA ILE A 20 -30.68 13.85 1.12
C ILE A 20 -29.61 14.77 0.49
N VAL A 21 -28.34 14.36 0.44
CA VAL A 21 -27.29 15.13 -0.27
C VAL A 21 -26.54 14.34 -1.34
N LEU A 22 -27.09 13.23 -1.82
CA LEU A 22 -26.45 12.40 -2.86
C LEU A 22 -27.25 12.28 -4.17
N SER A 23 -27.90 13.35 -4.62
CA SER A 23 -28.52 13.38 -5.96
C SER A 23 -28.64 14.79 -6.51
N ALA A 24 -27.60 15.25 -7.22
CA ALA A 24 -27.71 16.22 -8.32
C ALA A 24 -26.33 16.50 -8.93
N CYS A 25 -25.97 15.75 -9.97
CA CYS A 25 -25.18 16.20 -11.13
C CYS A 25 -25.25 15.09 -12.20
N SER A 26 -26.42 14.95 -12.84
CA SER A 26 -26.51 14.35 -14.17
C SER A 26 -26.31 15.46 -15.19
N SER A 27 -25.12 15.53 -15.75
CA SER A 27 -24.85 16.23 -17.00
C SER A 27 -24.61 15.17 -18.06
N ASN A 28 -25.50 15.14 -19.06
CA ASN A 28 -25.37 14.37 -20.28
C ASN A 28 -24.01 14.67 -20.92
N VAL A 29 -23.07 13.73 -20.83
CA VAL A 29 -21.92 13.67 -21.73
C VAL A 29 -22.24 12.65 -22.80
N THR A 30 -22.51 13.20 -23.98
CA THR A 30 -22.54 12.57 -25.29
C THR A 30 -21.61 11.37 -25.36
N SER A 31 -22.18 10.17 -25.45
CA SER A 31 -21.48 8.97 -25.89
C SER A 31 -21.07 9.17 -27.35
N ASN A 32 -19.86 9.68 -27.56
CA ASN A 32 -19.22 9.51 -28.85
C ASN A 32 -18.80 8.05 -28.95
N THR A 33 -19.55 7.32 -29.77
CA THR A 33 -19.16 6.00 -30.26
C THR A 33 -17.84 6.16 -31.00
N THR A 34 -16.74 5.89 -30.30
CA THR A 34 -15.47 5.55 -30.94
C THR A 34 -15.28 4.06 -30.74
N THR A 35 -15.56 3.31 -31.80
CA THR A 35 -15.03 1.98 -32.03
C THR A 35 -13.52 1.96 -31.77
N SER A 36 -13.11 1.50 -30.59
CA SER A 36 -11.72 1.27 -30.25
C SER A 36 -11.39 -0.18 -30.55
N THR A 37 -11.11 -0.41 -31.82
CA THR A 37 -10.31 -1.52 -32.33
C THR A 37 -9.13 -1.82 -31.40
N THR A 38 -8.87 -3.10 -31.19
CA THR A 38 -7.70 -3.70 -30.56
C THR A 38 -6.41 -3.08 -31.10
N ASN A 39 -5.96 -1.95 -30.55
CA ASN A 39 -4.63 -1.40 -30.80
C ASN A 39 -3.85 -1.57 -29.50
N GLY A 40 -2.79 -2.40 -29.57
CA GLY A 40 -1.73 -2.42 -28.59
C GLY A 40 -1.22 -1.00 -28.35
N GLU A 41 -0.70 -0.75 -27.16
CA GLU A 41 -0.06 0.53 -26.88
C GLU A 41 1.06 0.74 -27.89
N SER A 42 1.16 1.95 -28.42
CA SER A 42 2.22 2.31 -29.35
C SER A 42 3.05 3.38 -28.69
N TYR A 43 4.33 3.08 -28.50
CA TYR A 43 5.30 4.01 -27.95
C TYR A 43 6.25 4.46 -29.05
N LYS A 44 6.87 5.62 -28.85
CA LYS A 44 8.10 5.98 -29.55
C LYS A 44 9.22 5.15 -28.92
N ALA A 45 9.75 4.18 -29.67
CA ALA A 45 10.86 3.38 -29.20
C ALA A 45 12.06 4.24 -28.81
N GLY A 46 12.68 3.92 -27.67
CA GLY A 46 13.77 4.70 -27.10
C GLY A 46 13.86 4.57 -25.60
N THR A 47 14.85 5.23 -25.05
CA THR A 47 15.11 5.29 -23.61
C THR A 47 14.77 6.69 -23.13
N TYR A 48 13.94 6.76 -22.08
CA TYR A 48 13.45 7.99 -21.50
C TYR A 48 13.82 8.04 -20.03
N THR A 49 14.02 9.25 -19.51
CA THR A 49 14.31 9.46 -18.10
C THR A 49 13.17 10.26 -17.49
N GLY A 50 12.66 9.77 -16.37
CA GLY A 50 11.63 10.43 -15.57
C GLY A 50 12.11 10.59 -14.16
N SER A 51 11.60 11.61 -13.47
CA SER A 51 11.88 11.83 -12.06
C SER A 51 10.60 12.07 -11.27
N ALA A 52 10.64 11.71 -10.00
CA ALA A 52 9.56 11.96 -9.05
C ALA A 52 10.12 12.17 -7.65
N GLU A 53 9.34 12.83 -6.80
CA GLU A 53 9.73 13.07 -5.40
C GLU A 53 9.50 11.81 -4.55
N GLY A 54 10.60 11.24 -4.06
CA GLY A 54 10.63 10.10 -3.14
C GLY A 54 10.58 10.53 -1.67
N LYS A 55 10.75 9.57 -0.76
CA LYS A 55 10.60 9.81 0.68
C LYS A 55 11.73 10.67 1.26
N ASN A 56 12.96 10.48 0.79
CA ASN A 56 14.12 11.26 1.27
C ASN A 56 14.81 12.08 0.17
N GLY A 57 14.13 12.31 -0.95
CA GLY A 57 14.58 13.18 -2.03
C GLY A 57 14.06 12.76 -3.40
N GLU A 58 14.42 13.52 -4.43
CA GLU A 58 14.10 13.17 -5.81
C GLU A 58 14.73 11.83 -6.21
N MET A 59 13.97 11.04 -6.96
CA MET A 59 14.37 9.78 -7.55
C MET A 59 14.26 9.87 -9.07
N SER A 60 15.22 9.28 -9.80
CA SER A 60 15.18 9.17 -11.25
C SER A 60 15.17 7.72 -11.73
N VAL A 61 14.36 7.46 -12.75
CA VAL A 61 14.25 6.17 -13.44
C VAL A 61 14.54 6.34 -14.92
N GLU A 62 15.14 5.33 -15.51
CA GLU A 62 15.36 5.19 -16.93
C GLU A 62 14.48 4.05 -17.46
N VAL A 63 13.60 4.35 -18.40
CA VAL A 63 12.66 3.39 -18.97
C VAL A 63 12.94 3.22 -20.45
N THR A 64 13.10 1.97 -20.89
CA THR A 64 13.26 1.64 -22.30
C THR A 64 11.95 1.10 -22.86
N PHE A 65 11.53 1.65 -23.98
CA PHE A 65 10.34 1.24 -24.73
C PHE A 65 10.74 0.65 -26.08
N SER A 66 10.06 -0.42 -26.46
CA SER A 66 9.91 -0.79 -27.87
C SER A 66 8.72 -0.05 -28.48
N ASP A 67 8.40 -0.32 -29.74
CA ASP A 67 7.21 0.26 -30.38
C ASP A 67 5.90 -0.14 -29.69
N THR A 68 5.89 -1.22 -28.88
CA THR A 68 4.65 -1.81 -28.34
C THR A 68 4.65 -2.11 -26.83
N GLU A 69 5.80 -2.12 -26.16
CA GLU A 69 5.93 -2.54 -24.76
C GLU A 69 7.08 -1.84 -24.02
N ILE A 70 6.97 -1.80 -22.70
CA ILE A 70 8.02 -1.40 -21.76
C ILE A 70 8.99 -2.58 -21.61
N THR A 71 10.24 -2.44 -22.05
CA THR A 71 11.21 -3.54 -22.06
C THR A 71 12.08 -3.57 -20.82
N SER A 72 12.42 -2.42 -20.26
CA SER A 72 13.22 -2.33 -19.03
C SER A 72 12.95 -1.04 -18.27
N ILE A 73 13.13 -1.12 -16.95
CA ILE A 73 13.06 0.01 -16.03
C ILE A 73 14.27 -0.11 -15.10
N GLU A 74 15.13 0.90 -15.09
CA GLU A 74 16.30 1.00 -14.21
C GLU A 74 16.18 2.21 -13.30
N VAL A 75 16.37 2.03 -11.99
CA VAL A 75 16.43 3.16 -11.05
C VAL A 75 17.87 3.69 -11.00
N LYS A 76 18.12 4.93 -11.45
CA LYS A 76 19.48 5.49 -11.60
C LYS A 76 19.96 6.21 -10.35
N GLN A 77 19.09 6.97 -9.70
CA GLN A 77 19.44 7.78 -8.54
C GLN A 77 18.27 7.82 -7.56
N GLY A 78 18.55 7.58 -6.28
CA GLY A 78 17.55 7.68 -5.23
C GLY A 78 18.21 8.06 -3.91
N SER A 79 17.74 9.14 -3.30
CA SER A 79 18.02 9.45 -1.91
C SER A 79 17.01 8.69 -1.07
N GLU A 80 17.22 7.39 -0.88
CA GLU A 80 16.32 6.55 -0.10
C GLU A 80 17.02 5.81 1.03
N THR A 81 16.25 5.39 2.03
CA THR A 81 16.80 4.68 3.18
C THR A 81 17.21 3.27 2.77
N GLU A 82 18.50 2.96 2.89
CA GLU A 82 19.04 1.62 2.66
C GLU A 82 18.29 0.58 3.51
N GLY A 83 17.96 -0.56 2.90
CA GLY A 83 17.19 -1.64 3.55
C GLY A 83 15.67 -1.46 3.54
N LEU A 84 15.13 -0.24 3.61
CA LEU A 84 13.68 0.01 3.58
C LEU A 84 13.14 0.13 2.14
N ALA A 85 13.85 0.86 1.28
CA ALA A 85 13.43 1.06 -0.11
C ALA A 85 13.79 -0.10 -1.04
N HIS A 86 14.76 -0.93 -0.65
CA HIS A 86 15.35 -1.95 -1.52
C HIS A 86 14.31 -2.90 -2.16
N PRO A 87 13.29 -3.41 -1.42
CA PRO A 87 12.27 -4.24 -2.04
C PRO A 87 11.40 -3.48 -3.07
N ALA A 88 11.16 -2.18 -2.87
CA ALA A 88 10.39 -1.37 -3.81
C ALA A 88 11.19 -1.07 -5.10
N LEU A 89 12.51 -0.81 -4.96
CA LEU A 89 13.41 -0.53 -6.08
C LEU A 89 13.51 -1.71 -7.07
N GLU A 90 13.34 -2.94 -6.61
CA GLU A 90 13.40 -4.12 -7.47
C GLU A 90 12.01 -4.61 -7.92
N LYS A 91 11.07 -4.76 -6.97
CA LYS A 91 9.78 -5.40 -7.25
C LYS A 91 8.83 -4.54 -8.06
N ILE A 92 8.83 -3.22 -7.84
CA ILE A 92 7.90 -2.31 -8.55
C ILE A 92 8.27 -2.25 -10.04
N PRO A 93 9.54 -1.96 -10.43
CA PRO A 93 9.96 -2.02 -11.83
C PRO A 93 9.66 -3.37 -12.50
N ALA A 94 9.99 -4.48 -11.83
CA ALA A 94 9.74 -5.82 -12.37
C ALA A 94 8.24 -6.08 -12.61
N SER A 95 7.38 -5.70 -11.65
CA SER A 95 5.93 -5.88 -11.77
C SER A 95 5.32 -5.03 -12.88
N ILE A 96 5.85 -3.82 -13.11
CA ILE A 96 5.40 -2.95 -14.20
C ILE A 96 5.79 -3.57 -15.55
N VAL A 97 7.03 -4.07 -15.70
CA VAL A 97 7.48 -4.73 -16.93
C VAL A 97 6.71 -6.04 -17.19
N GLU A 98 6.47 -6.85 -16.17
CA GLU A 98 5.71 -8.10 -16.33
C GLU A 98 4.23 -7.84 -16.64
N GLY A 99 3.60 -6.94 -15.90
CA GLY A 99 2.18 -6.63 -16.05
C GLY A 99 1.88 -5.69 -17.22
N GLN A 100 2.91 -5.02 -17.76
CA GLN A 100 2.78 -3.89 -18.68
C GLN A 100 1.70 -2.94 -18.18
N SER A 101 1.75 -2.57 -16.89
CA SER A 101 0.68 -1.87 -16.16
C SER A 101 1.27 -1.04 -15.04
N LEU A 102 0.66 0.11 -14.76
CA LEU A 102 0.97 0.95 -13.60
C LEU A 102 0.09 0.61 -12.39
N ALA A 103 -0.89 -0.29 -12.55
CA ALA A 103 -1.78 -0.76 -11.48
C ALA A 103 -1.11 -1.83 -10.59
N VAL A 104 0.17 -1.64 -10.26
CA VAL A 104 0.96 -2.56 -9.44
C VAL A 104 0.75 -2.31 -7.95
N ASP A 105 0.86 -3.35 -7.14
CA ASP A 105 0.75 -3.23 -5.69
C ASP A 105 1.98 -2.51 -5.12
N VAL A 106 1.75 -1.47 -4.33
CA VAL A 106 2.81 -0.78 -3.60
C VAL A 106 3.38 -1.66 -2.49
N ILE A 107 4.67 -1.50 -2.20
CA ILE A 107 5.33 -2.23 -1.13
C ILE A 107 5.02 -1.58 0.22
N SER A 108 4.54 -2.39 1.18
CA SER A 108 4.31 -1.93 2.56
C SER A 108 5.62 -1.47 3.21
N GLY A 109 5.57 -0.37 3.97
CA GLY A 109 6.76 0.30 4.52
C GLY A 109 7.50 1.21 3.53
N ALA A 110 7.29 1.04 2.23
CA ALA A 110 7.94 1.82 1.16
C ALA A 110 6.90 2.44 0.20
N THR A 111 5.73 2.83 0.69
CA THR A 111 4.61 3.33 -0.13
C THR A 111 4.97 4.60 -0.90
N VAL A 112 5.63 5.56 -0.26
CA VAL A 112 6.03 6.82 -0.91
C VAL A 112 7.03 6.53 -2.03
N THR A 113 8.04 5.72 -1.75
CA THR A 113 9.03 5.29 -2.74
C THR A 113 8.41 4.49 -3.88
N SER A 114 7.47 3.58 -3.58
CA SER A 114 6.76 2.80 -4.60
C SER A 114 5.97 3.70 -5.54
N ASN A 115 5.22 4.67 -4.99
CA ASN A 115 4.48 5.65 -5.79
C ASN A 115 5.42 6.54 -6.60
N ALA A 116 6.56 6.97 -6.04
CA ALA A 116 7.54 7.77 -6.77
C ALA A 116 8.08 7.01 -8.00
N ILE A 117 8.38 5.71 -7.88
CA ILE A 117 8.76 4.89 -9.04
C ILE A 117 7.63 4.83 -10.06
N ILE A 118 6.40 4.57 -9.64
CA ILE A 118 5.22 4.50 -10.53
C ILE A 118 5.03 5.83 -11.27
N ASP A 119 5.17 6.95 -10.57
CA ASP A 119 4.97 8.29 -11.14
C ASP A 119 6.12 8.68 -12.07
N ALA A 120 7.37 8.34 -11.74
CA ALA A 120 8.52 8.56 -12.61
C ALA A 120 8.43 7.72 -13.90
N VAL A 121 7.91 6.48 -13.81
CA VAL A 121 7.63 5.65 -15.00
C VAL A 121 6.45 6.21 -15.79
N ALA A 122 5.41 6.72 -15.13
CA ALA A 122 4.28 7.39 -15.79
C ALA A 122 4.73 8.61 -16.61
N ASP A 123 5.67 9.40 -16.10
CA ASP A 123 6.29 10.49 -16.84
C ASP A 123 7.02 9.98 -18.10
N CYS A 124 7.81 8.91 -17.98
CA CYS A 124 8.46 8.28 -19.14
C CYS A 124 7.46 7.77 -20.20
N ILE A 125 6.35 7.15 -19.76
CA ILE A 125 5.27 6.70 -20.64
C ILE A 125 4.67 7.88 -21.41
N GLN A 126 4.43 9.00 -20.73
CA GLN A 126 3.89 10.19 -21.35
C GLN A 126 4.87 10.78 -22.37
N GLN A 127 6.18 10.82 -22.06
CA GLN A 127 7.22 11.25 -23.00
C GLN A 127 7.31 10.33 -24.24
N ALA A 128 7.11 9.02 -24.06
CA ALA A 128 7.08 8.04 -25.14
C ALA A 128 5.78 8.07 -25.96
N GLY A 129 4.78 8.87 -25.55
CA GLY A 129 3.49 9.02 -26.24
C GLY A 129 2.44 7.98 -25.89
N GLY A 130 2.64 7.23 -24.79
CA GLY A 130 1.70 6.26 -24.26
C GLY A 130 0.55 6.89 -23.47
N ASP A 131 -0.48 6.09 -23.19
CA ASP A 131 -1.65 6.49 -22.39
C ASP A 131 -1.50 6.00 -20.94
N VAL A 132 -1.12 6.93 -20.06
CA VAL A 132 -0.89 6.67 -18.63
C VAL A 132 -2.15 6.17 -17.92
N GLU A 133 -3.32 6.73 -18.23
CA GLU A 133 -4.58 6.39 -17.54
C GLU A 133 -5.04 4.99 -17.91
N LYS A 134 -4.83 4.59 -19.16
CA LYS A 134 -5.07 3.21 -19.60
C LYS A 134 -4.19 2.22 -18.83
N LEU A 135 -2.92 2.54 -18.62
CA LEU A 135 -1.99 1.69 -17.87
C LEU A 135 -2.28 1.65 -16.36
N ARG A 136 -2.80 2.74 -15.77
CA ARG A 136 -3.21 2.78 -14.35
C ARG A 136 -4.47 1.96 -14.07
N THR A 137 -5.27 1.67 -15.08
CA THR A 137 -6.53 0.89 -14.95
C THR A 137 -6.42 -0.52 -15.53
N LYS A 138 -5.30 -0.84 -16.17
CA LYS A 138 -5.04 -2.17 -16.74
C LYS A 138 -4.86 -3.20 -15.63
N ALA A 139 -5.88 -4.05 -15.48
CA ALA A 139 -5.85 -5.13 -14.51
C ALA A 139 -4.64 -6.04 -14.74
N ILE A 140 -3.87 -6.25 -13.67
CA ILE A 140 -2.78 -7.22 -13.67
C ILE A 140 -3.39 -8.61 -13.46
N VAL A 141 -3.23 -9.48 -14.45
CA VAL A 141 -3.58 -10.89 -14.30
C VAL A 141 -2.53 -11.52 -13.40
N LYS A 142 -2.82 -11.64 -12.10
CA LYS A 142 -1.98 -12.38 -11.17
C LYS A 142 -2.07 -13.86 -11.50
N ASN A 143 -1.06 -14.36 -12.22
CA ASN A 143 -0.89 -15.79 -12.45
C ASN A 143 -0.35 -16.44 -11.17
N GLY A 144 -1.23 -16.66 -10.19
CA GLY A 144 -0.93 -17.34 -8.93
C GLY A 144 -1.82 -18.56 -8.73
N VAL A 145 -1.28 -19.59 -8.09
CA VAL A 145 -2.11 -20.67 -7.55
C VAL A 145 -2.76 -20.14 -6.28
N ASN A 146 -4.09 -20.15 -6.21
CA ASN A 146 -4.79 -19.87 -4.96
C ASN A 146 -4.59 -21.06 -4.03
N GLU A 147 -3.79 -20.87 -2.99
CA GLU A 147 -3.62 -21.86 -1.92
C GLU A 147 -4.60 -21.57 -0.78
N GLU A 148 -5.39 -22.57 -0.42
CA GLU A 148 -6.26 -22.50 0.76
C GLU A 148 -5.56 -23.17 1.94
N ILE A 149 -5.34 -22.42 3.01
CA ILE A 149 -4.72 -22.93 4.23
C ILE A 149 -5.69 -22.82 5.39
N THR A 150 -6.04 -23.95 5.99
CA THR A 150 -6.91 -23.99 7.17
C THR A 150 -6.10 -23.90 8.47
N THR A 151 -6.57 -23.05 9.37
CA THR A 151 -5.99 -22.83 10.70
C THR A 151 -7.08 -22.46 11.71
N GLU A 152 -6.78 -22.50 13.00
CA GLU A 152 -7.73 -22.15 14.06
C GLU A 152 -7.73 -20.64 14.34
N VAL A 153 -6.55 -20.02 14.30
CA VAL A 153 -6.39 -18.58 14.50
C VAL A 153 -5.55 -17.98 13.38
N VAL A 154 -6.03 -16.88 12.80
CA VAL A 154 -5.26 -16.03 11.90
C VAL A 154 -4.97 -14.72 12.61
N VAL A 155 -3.69 -14.35 12.66
CA VAL A 155 -3.23 -13.05 13.16
C VAL A 155 -2.81 -12.20 11.97
N VAL A 156 -3.39 -11.01 11.85
CA VAL A 156 -3.07 -10.04 10.79
C VAL A 156 -2.15 -8.96 11.39
N GLY A 157 -0.92 -8.93 10.92
CA GLY A 157 0.19 -8.11 11.42
C GLY A 157 1.12 -8.90 12.35
N GLY A 158 2.40 -8.99 11.98
CA GLY A 158 3.51 -9.57 12.74
C GLY A 158 4.26 -8.54 13.59
N GLY A 159 3.61 -7.44 13.98
CA GLY A 159 4.16 -6.44 14.90
C GLY A 159 4.25 -6.93 16.36
N ALA A 160 4.57 -6.03 17.30
CA ALA A 160 4.70 -6.38 18.71
C ALA A 160 3.42 -7.03 19.29
N SER A 161 2.25 -6.44 19.03
CA SER A 161 0.96 -6.95 19.50
C SER A 161 0.55 -8.25 18.80
N GLY A 162 0.72 -8.32 17.47
CA GLY A 162 0.37 -9.49 16.69
C GLY A 162 1.23 -10.70 17.02
N SER A 163 2.54 -10.50 17.15
CA SER A 163 3.47 -11.55 17.58
C SER A 163 3.15 -12.03 19.01
N ALA A 164 2.83 -11.12 19.94
CA ALA A 164 2.41 -11.49 21.29
C ALA A 164 1.08 -12.27 21.31
N ALA A 165 0.11 -11.86 20.50
CA ALA A 165 -1.15 -12.57 20.34
C ALA A 165 -0.96 -13.96 19.73
N ALA A 166 -0.12 -14.06 18.69
CA ALA A 166 0.20 -15.32 18.03
C ALA A 166 0.92 -16.28 18.99
N LEU A 167 1.90 -15.79 19.75
CA LEU A 167 2.58 -16.57 20.78
C LEU A 167 1.57 -17.07 21.81
N LYS A 168 0.69 -16.20 22.32
CA LYS A 168 -0.26 -16.60 23.36
C LYS A 168 -1.28 -17.63 22.88
N ALA A 169 -1.75 -17.50 21.64
CA ALA A 169 -2.64 -18.47 21.03
C ALA A 169 -1.93 -19.83 20.83
N SER A 170 -0.67 -19.80 20.39
CA SER A 170 0.17 -21.00 20.23
C SER A 170 0.46 -21.70 21.57
N GLU A 171 0.77 -20.96 22.63
CA GLU A 171 0.95 -21.49 24.00
C GLU A 171 -0.31 -22.20 24.52
N ASN A 172 -1.48 -21.75 24.09
CA ASN A 172 -2.76 -22.38 24.42
C ASN A 172 -3.12 -23.55 23.48
N GLY A 173 -2.20 -23.95 22.59
CA GLY A 173 -2.32 -25.12 21.73
C GLY A 173 -2.97 -24.87 20.36
N ALA A 174 -3.31 -23.63 20.01
CA ALA A 174 -3.93 -23.32 18.72
C ALA A 174 -2.91 -23.39 17.58
N LYS A 175 -3.35 -23.87 16.41
CA LYS A 175 -2.63 -23.68 15.15
C LYS A 175 -2.83 -22.23 14.68
N VAL A 176 -1.74 -21.47 14.64
CA VAL A 176 -1.76 -20.04 14.31
C VAL A 176 -1.04 -19.78 12.99
N ILE A 177 -1.67 -18.99 12.12
CA ILE A 177 -1.01 -18.38 10.97
C ILE A 177 -0.90 -16.88 11.23
N VAL A 178 0.30 -16.33 11.04
CA VAL A 178 0.55 -14.89 11.07
C VAL A 178 0.75 -14.41 9.64
N ILE A 179 0.02 -13.36 9.25
CA ILE A 179 0.18 -12.70 7.97
C ILE A 179 0.76 -11.32 8.23
N GLU A 180 1.86 -10.98 7.57
CA GLU A 180 2.50 -9.67 7.63
C GLU A 180 2.65 -9.13 6.22
N THR A 181 2.40 -7.84 6.06
CA THR A 181 2.45 -7.13 4.78
C THR A 181 3.86 -6.58 4.53
N THR A 182 4.62 -6.26 5.58
CA THR A 182 5.99 -5.76 5.47
C THR A 182 6.97 -6.89 5.13
N ALA A 183 8.17 -6.53 4.68
CA ALA A 183 9.19 -7.51 4.30
C ALA A 183 9.73 -8.33 5.48
N SER A 184 9.52 -7.87 6.72
CA SER A 184 9.97 -8.54 7.94
C SER A 184 9.07 -8.19 9.12
N PRO A 185 8.76 -9.16 10.02
CA PRO A 185 7.95 -8.90 11.20
C PRO A 185 8.64 -7.90 12.15
N ALA A 186 7.88 -7.36 13.09
CA ALA A 186 8.30 -6.42 14.12
C ALA A 186 8.73 -5.01 13.67
N GLU A 187 8.77 -4.68 12.36
CA GLU A 187 9.25 -3.42 11.77
C GLU A 187 9.16 -2.17 12.67
N GLN A 188 7.98 -1.56 12.85
CA GLN A 188 7.87 -0.35 13.69
C GLN A 188 8.21 -0.59 15.17
N GLY A 189 8.07 -1.84 15.64
CA GLY A 189 8.50 -2.25 16.98
C GLY A 189 10.01 -2.19 17.18
N THR A 190 10.83 -2.35 16.14
CA THR A 190 12.30 -2.22 16.26
C THR A 190 12.75 -0.77 16.39
N MET A 191 11.88 0.19 16.08
CA MET A 191 12.14 1.62 16.23
C MET A 191 11.75 2.16 17.62
N ALA A 192 11.19 1.31 18.48
CA ALA A 192 10.82 1.72 19.83
C ALA A 192 12.07 1.96 20.70
N GLY A 193 12.14 3.12 21.36
CA GLY A 193 13.25 3.45 22.27
C GLY A 193 13.24 2.69 23.61
N GLY A 194 12.17 1.95 23.90
CA GLY A 194 12.02 1.16 25.11
C GLY A 194 10.57 0.79 25.38
N MET A 195 10.36 -0.11 26.34
CA MET A 195 9.05 -0.47 26.85
C MET A 195 8.83 0.17 28.23
N PHE A 196 7.67 0.79 28.45
CA PHE A 196 7.30 1.26 29.78
C PHE A 196 6.80 0.09 30.62
N ALA A 197 7.42 -0.09 31.78
CA ALA A 197 6.96 -1.01 32.81
C ALA A 197 7.08 -0.32 34.17
N THR A 198 6.17 -0.62 35.08
CA THR A 198 6.23 -0.20 36.48
C THR A 198 6.41 -1.43 37.36
N ASN A 199 7.24 -1.29 38.41
CA ASN A 199 7.62 -2.39 39.30
C ASN A 199 8.21 -3.61 38.57
N SER A 200 9.01 -3.39 37.52
CA SER A 200 9.69 -4.48 36.82
C SER A 200 10.85 -5.05 37.67
N SER A 201 11.25 -6.30 37.40
CA SER A 201 12.40 -6.92 38.07
C SER A 201 13.68 -6.09 37.93
N GLU A 202 13.88 -5.47 36.76
CA GLU A 202 15.04 -4.64 36.44
C GLU A 202 15.02 -3.31 37.20
N GLN A 203 13.83 -2.71 37.40
CA GLN A 203 13.68 -1.52 38.25
C GLN A 203 14.02 -1.85 39.70
N VAL A 204 13.50 -2.97 40.21
CA VAL A 204 13.78 -3.43 41.59
C VAL A 204 15.26 -3.73 41.79
N GLU A 205 15.91 -4.41 40.84
CA GLU A 205 17.36 -4.71 40.90
C GLU A 205 18.21 -3.45 40.92
N LYS A 206 17.79 -2.40 40.21
CA LYS A 206 18.46 -1.08 40.20
C LYS A 206 18.11 -0.21 41.41
N GLY A 207 17.21 -0.65 42.28
CA GLY A 207 16.72 0.14 43.42
C GLY A 207 15.82 1.31 43.02
N GLU A 208 15.29 1.31 41.80
CA GLU A 208 14.35 2.32 41.32
C GLU A 208 12.94 1.95 41.81
N THR A 209 12.29 2.87 42.52
CA THR A 209 10.93 2.66 43.05
C THR A 209 9.96 3.61 42.36
N VAL A 210 8.80 3.11 41.98
CA VAL A 210 7.70 3.90 41.43
C VAL A 210 6.65 4.02 42.54
N ASP A 211 6.46 5.23 43.05
CA ASP A 211 5.51 5.50 44.13
C ASP A 211 4.06 5.25 43.63
N PRO A 212 3.32 4.29 44.21
CA PRO A 212 1.92 4.09 43.87
C PRO A 212 1.10 5.20 44.55
N GLN A 213 0.81 6.29 43.83
CA GLN A 213 -0.12 7.32 44.31
C GLN A 213 -1.52 6.76 44.63
#